data_AF-A0A3M1D7Z9-F1
#
_entry.id   AF-A0A3M1D7Z9-F1
#
_cell.length_a   1.000
_cell.length_b   1.000
_cell.length_c   1.000
_cell.angle_alpha   90.00
_cell.angle_beta   90.00
_cell.angle_gamma   90.00
#
_symmetry.space_group_name_H-M   'P 1'
#
loop_
_entity.id
_entity.type
_entity.pdbx_description
1 polymer ?
#
loop_
_entity_poly.entity_id
_entity_poly.type
_entity_poly.pdbx_seq_one_letter_code
_entity_poly.pdbx_strand_id
1 'polypeptide(L)'
;MSYLKNTDPEIYDAIRRETERQATKLELIASENFVSDAVLEATGSVMTNKYAEGYPGKRYYGGCEFVDVAEELARERAKELFGCEYVNVQPHSGSQANMAVYFTV
;
A
#
# COMPACT_ATOMS: atom_id res chain seq x y z
N MET A 1 5.08 -7.02 17.05
CA MET A 1 6.38 -6.37 16.71
C MET A 1 7.54 -6.89 17.58
N SER A 2 7.66 -8.20 17.82
CA SER A 2 8.74 -8.75 18.68
C SER A 2 10.13 -8.64 18.05
N TYR A 3 10.23 -8.84 16.73
CA TYR A 3 11.51 -8.71 16.00
C TYR A 3 12.06 -7.29 16.05
N LEU A 4 11.24 -6.29 15.70
CA LEU A 4 11.65 -4.89 15.66
C LEU A 4 12.16 -4.40 17.03
N LYS A 5 11.50 -4.76 18.13
CA LYS A 5 11.94 -4.40 19.48
C LYS A 5 13.38 -4.85 19.79
N ASN A 6 13.77 -6.01 19.28
CA ASN A 6 15.11 -6.57 19.52
C ASN A 6 16.14 -6.03 18.53
N THR A 7 15.76 -5.79 17.28
CA THR A 7 16.66 -5.31 16.22
C THR A 7 16.90 -3.80 16.31
N ASP A 8 15.85 -3.03 16.57
CA ASP A 8 15.86 -1.57 16.64
C ASP A 8 14.88 -1.08 17.73
N PRO A 9 15.31 -1.07 19.00
CA PRO A 9 14.46 -0.66 20.12
C PRO A 9 14.05 0.82 20.07
N GLU A 10 14.82 1.68 19.40
CA GLU A 10 14.54 3.11 19.29
C GLU A 10 13.37 3.35 18.35
N ILE A 11 13.37 2.73 17.16
CA ILE A 11 12.23 2.78 16.23
C ILE A 11 11.00 2.11 16.83
N TYR A 12 11.18 0.99 17.55
CA TYR A 12 10.07 0.35 18.27
C TYR A 12 9.39 1.29 19.26
N ASP A 13 10.16 2.01 20.08
CA ASP A 13 9.57 2.94 21.06
C ASP A 13 8.94 4.16 20.40
N ALA A 14 9.50 4.65 19.29
CA ALA A 14 8.89 5.72 18.49
C ALA A 14 7.50 5.32 17.97
N ILE A 15 7.37 4.12 17.39
CA ILE A 15 6.08 3.60 16.91
C ILE A 15 5.09 3.43 18.06
N ARG A 16 5.53 2.91 19.21
CA ARG A 16 4.67 2.75 20.39
C ARG A 16 4.14 4.09 20.88
N ARG A 17 4.98 5.12 20.97
CA ARG A 17 4.57 6.47 21.38
C ARG A 17 3.61 7.09 20.37
N GLU A 18 3.82 6.90 19.07
CA GLU A 18 2.90 7.40 18.06
C GLU A 18 1.54 6.68 18.11
N THR A 19 1.54 5.37 18.36
CA THR A 19 0.29 4.61 18.57
C THR A 19 -0.51 5.20 19.74
N GLU A 20 0.15 5.49 20.85
CA GLU A 20 -0.48 6.13 22.01
C GLU A 20 -0.97 7.55 21.70
N ARG A 21 -0.20 8.33 20.94
CA ARG A 21 -0.60 9.67 20.49
C ARG A 21 -1.88 9.62 19.67
N GLN A 22 -1.94 8.75 18.67
CA GLN A 22 -3.10 8.58 17.79
C GLN A 22 -4.35 8.12 18.55
N ALA A 23 -4.19 7.23 19.53
CA ALA A 23 -5.30 6.71 20.32
C ALA A 23 -5.86 7.71 21.35
N THR A 24 -5.08 8.72 21.75
CA THR A 24 -5.43 9.61 22.88
C THR A 24 -5.70 11.06 22.47
N LYS A 25 -5.43 11.43 21.21
CA LYS A 25 -5.66 12.78 20.70
C LYS A 25 -6.81 12.82 19.71
N LEU A 26 -7.46 13.97 19.64
CA LEU A 26 -8.42 14.28 18.59
C LEU A 26 -7.64 14.72 17.35
N GLU A 27 -7.76 13.97 16.25
CA GLU A 27 -7.14 14.29 14.98
C GLU A 27 -8.13 15.06 14.08
N LEU A 28 -7.72 16.25 13.63
CA LEU A 28 -8.58 17.19 12.89
C LEU A 28 -8.03 17.55 11.51
N ILE A 29 -6.92 16.95 11.11
CA ILE A 29 -6.36 17.15 9.78
C ILE A 29 -7.24 16.42 8.76
N ALA A 30 -7.87 17.17 7.86
CA ALA A 30 -8.88 16.66 6.93
C ALA A 30 -8.41 15.55 5.98
N SER A 31 -7.09 15.48 5.74
CA SER A 31 -6.47 14.47 4.86
C SER A 31 -5.92 13.26 5.62
N GLU A 32 -5.92 13.27 6.95
CA GLU A 32 -5.51 12.12 7.75
C GLU A 32 -6.68 11.18 8.02
N ASN A 33 -6.37 9.90 8.19
CA ASN A 33 -7.36 8.87 8.51
C ASN A 33 -6.66 7.67 9.19
N PHE A 34 -7.45 6.81 9.83
CA PHE A 34 -6.98 5.57 10.40
C PHE A 34 -7.39 4.40 9.51
N VAL A 35 -6.41 3.65 9.03
CA VAL A 35 -6.66 2.42 8.26
C VAL A 35 -7.03 1.26 9.19
N SER A 36 -7.75 0.27 8.66
CA SER A 36 -8.06 -0.94 9.41
C SER A 36 -6.83 -1.84 9.64
N ASP A 37 -6.86 -2.67 10.69
CA ASP A 37 -5.80 -3.65 10.97
C ASP A 37 -5.53 -4.59 9.78
N ALA A 38 -6.55 -4.97 9.02
CA ALA A 38 -6.39 -5.81 7.82
C ALA A 38 -5.54 -5.14 6.74
N VAL A 39 -5.61 -3.82 6.60
CA VAL A 39 -4.76 -3.04 5.69
C VAL A 39 -3.33 -3.00 6.19
N LEU A 40 -3.13 -2.81 7.50
CA LEU A 40 -1.79 -2.86 8.11
C LEU A 40 -1.13 -4.23 7.94
N GLU A 41 -1.88 -5.31 8.14
CA GLU A 41 -1.40 -6.68 7.97
C GLU A 41 -0.92 -6.93 6.53
N ALA A 42 -1.72 -6.55 5.53
CA ALA A 42 -1.35 -6.71 4.13
C ALA A 42 -0.11 -5.88 3.75
N THR A 43 -0.02 -4.64 4.26
CA THR A 43 1.08 -3.70 3.95
C THR A 43 2.43 -4.17 4.53
N GLY A 44 2.41 -4.80 5.72
CA GLY A 44 3.60 -5.37 6.35
C GLY A 44 3.94 -6.81 5.93
N SER A 45 3.33 -7.33 4.86
CA SER A 45 3.44 -8.73 4.46
C SER A 45 4.63 -9.02 3.54
N VAL A 46 4.85 -10.31 3.26
CA VAL A 46 5.90 -10.80 2.36
C VAL A 46 5.77 -10.31 0.91
N MET A 47 4.63 -9.74 0.53
CA MET A 47 4.44 -9.14 -0.80
C MET A 47 5.48 -8.05 -1.09
N THR A 48 5.97 -7.36 -0.04
CA THR A 48 7.04 -6.35 -0.17
C THR A 48 8.36 -6.89 -0.73
N ASN A 49 8.58 -8.21 -0.67
CA ASN A 49 9.82 -8.83 -1.15
C ASN A 49 9.82 -9.05 -2.66
N LYS A 50 8.67 -8.94 -3.33
CA LYS A 50 8.53 -9.30 -4.73
C LYS A 50 8.72 -8.10 -5.65
N TYR A 51 9.67 -8.24 -6.58
CA TYR A 51 9.81 -7.34 -7.73
C TYR A 51 8.95 -7.85 -8.89
N ALA A 52 7.96 -7.06 -9.34
CA ALA A 52 6.91 -7.47 -10.27
C ALA A 52 6.65 -6.44 -11.38
N GLU A 53 7.70 -5.97 -12.03
CA GLU A 53 7.61 -4.97 -13.10
C GLU A 53 6.77 -5.47 -14.29
N GLY A 54 5.97 -4.57 -14.88
CA GLY A 54 4.97 -4.88 -15.91
C GLY A 54 3.55 -4.91 -15.35
N TYR A 55 2.65 -5.58 -16.05
CA TYR A 55 1.26 -5.80 -15.62
C TYR A 55 0.97 -7.30 -15.43
N PRO A 56 -0.11 -7.69 -14.73
CA PRO A 56 -0.53 -9.08 -14.61
C PRO A 56 -0.56 -9.79 -15.96
N GLY A 57 0.02 -10.99 -16.04
CA GLY A 57 0.17 -11.77 -17.28
C GLY A 57 1.17 -11.23 -18.30
N LYS A 58 1.78 -10.05 -18.07
CA LYS A 58 2.81 -9.43 -18.92
C LYS A 58 3.94 -8.84 -18.06
N ARG A 59 4.53 -9.69 -17.23
CA ARG A 59 5.65 -9.33 -16.34
C ARG A 59 7.00 -9.47 -17.04
N TYR A 60 7.95 -8.62 -16.66
CA TYR A 60 9.35 -8.74 -17.10
C TYR A 60 10.10 -9.89 -16.39
N TYR A 61 9.61 -10.31 -15.22
CA TYR A 61 10.24 -11.31 -14.36
C TYR A 61 9.26 -12.43 -13.98
N GLY A 62 9.81 -13.62 -13.74
CA GLY A 62 9.03 -14.78 -13.26
C GLY A 62 8.64 -14.71 -11.77
N GLY A 63 7.86 -15.71 -11.34
CA GLY A 63 7.44 -15.89 -9.94
C GLY A 63 6.37 -14.89 -9.46
N CYS A 64 5.57 -14.34 -10.38
CA CYS A 64 4.58 -13.31 -10.07
C CYS A 64 3.16 -13.85 -9.85
N GLU A 65 3.00 -15.17 -9.71
CA GLU A 65 1.70 -15.85 -9.72
C GLU A 65 0.73 -15.27 -8.68
N PHE A 66 1.21 -14.96 -7.48
CA PHE A 66 0.36 -14.49 -6.38
C PHE A 66 0.25 -12.96 -6.28
N VAL A 67 1.25 -12.22 -6.75
CA VAL A 67 1.16 -10.75 -6.83
C VAL A 67 0.26 -10.30 -7.98
N ASP A 68 0.17 -11.09 -9.05
CA ASP A 68 -0.79 -10.89 -10.13
C ASP A 68 -2.22 -11.00 -9.60
N VAL A 69 -2.52 -12.01 -8.77
CA VAL A 69 -3.83 -12.15 -8.12
C VAL A 69 -4.17 -10.92 -7.29
N ALA A 70 -3.22 -10.42 -6.49
CA ALA A 70 -3.44 -9.24 -5.66
C ALA A 70 -3.72 -7.98 -6.51
N GLU A 71 -2.93 -7.75 -7.56
CA GLU A 71 -3.10 -6.60 -8.45
C GLU A 71 -4.38 -6.66 -9.28
N GLU A 72 -4.76 -7.84 -9.78
CA GLU A 72 -6.03 -8.05 -10.48
C GLU A 72 -7.22 -7.77 -9.57
N LEU A 73 -7.24 -8.34 -8.36
CA LEU A 73 -8.31 -8.07 -7.39
C LEU A 73 -8.39 -6.58 -7.03
N ALA A 74 -7.26 -5.90 -6.86
CA ALA A 74 -7.23 -4.47 -6.59
C ALA A 74 -7.85 -3.66 -7.76
N ARG A 75 -7.50 -4.00 -9.00
CA ARG A 75 -8.05 -3.35 -10.20
C ARG A 75 -9.55 -3.58 -10.33
N GLU A 76 -10.01 -4.83 -10.21
CA GLU A 76 -11.43 -5.15 -10.36
C GLU A 76 -12.28 -4.49 -9.27
N ARG A 77 -11.82 -4.51 -8.00
CA ARG A 77 -12.51 -3.82 -6.90
C ARG A 77 -12.55 -2.31 -7.08
N ALA A 78 -11.49 -1.69 -7.59
CA ALA A 78 -11.49 -0.26 -7.86
C ALA A 78 -12.43 0.11 -9.01
N LYS A 79 -12.48 -0.72 -10.08
CA LYS A 79 -13.47 -0.54 -11.16
C LYS A 79 -14.89 -0.65 -10.65
N GLU A 80 -15.19 -1.66 -9.84
CA GLU A 80 -16.51 -1.84 -9.23
C GLU A 80 -16.89 -0.66 -8.33
N LEU A 81 -15.96 -0.22 -7.48
CA LEU A 81 -16.17 0.87 -6.52
C LEU A 81 -16.49 2.20 -7.20
N PHE A 82 -15.83 2.52 -8.33
CA PHE A 82 -15.95 3.81 -9.01
C PHE A 82 -16.74 3.76 -10.32
N GLY A 83 -17.20 2.57 -10.75
CA GLY A 83 -17.93 2.38 -12.00
C GLY A 83 -17.12 2.73 -13.25
N CYS A 84 -15.83 2.40 -13.29
CA CYS A 84 -14.94 2.73 -14.42
C CYS A 84 -14.52 1.50 -15.23
N GLU A 85 -14.15 1.71 -16.50
CA GLU A 85 -13.72 0.62 -17.40
C GLU A 85 -12.25 0.23 -17.16
N TYR A 86 -11.39 1.21 -16.86
CA TYR A 86 -9.96 1.02 -16.66
C TYR A 86 -9.45 1.69 -15.40
N VAL A 87 -8.49 1.04 -14.75
CA VAL A 87 -7.76 1.57 -13.60
C VAL A 87 -6.33 1.05 -13.58
N ASN A 88 -5.40 1.92 -13.18
CA ASN A 88 -4.03 1.58 -12.83
C ASN A 88 -3.85 1.78 -11.32
N VAL A 89 -3.42 0.74 -10.62
CA VAL A 89 -3.25 0.71 -9.16
C VAL A 89 -1.77 0.72 -8.73
N GLN A 90 -0.85 0.93 -9.67
CA GLN A 90 0.60 0.92 -9.43
C GLN A 90 1.22 2.25 -8.92
N PRO A 91 0.65 3.46 -9.15
CA PRO A 91 1.26 4.68 -8.63
C PRO A 91 1.41 4.66 -7.09
N HIS A 92 2.61 4.96 -6.59
CA HIS A 92 2.89 4.89 -5.14
C HIS A 92 2.23 6.00 -4.30
N SER A 93 1.81 7.10 -4.94
CA SER A 93 1.16 8.23 -4.28
C SER A 93 0.38 9.08 -5.29
N GLY A 94 -0.47 9.98 -4.78
CA GLY A 94 -1.26 10.88 -5.63
C GLY A 94 -0.42 11.78 -6.54
N SER A 95 0.70 12.32 -6.03
CA SER A 95 1.60 13.16 -6.83
C SER A 95 2.21 12.41 -8.02
N GLN A 96 2.62 11.16 -7.82
CA GLN A 96 3.16 10.32 -8.89
C GLN A 96 2.08 9.88 -9.89
N ALA A 97 0.86 9.64 -9.42
CA ALA A 97 -0.28 9.35 -10.31
C ALA A 97 -0.54 10.53 -11.27
N ASN A 98 -0.55 11.77 -10.75
CA ASN A 98 -0.71 12.97 -11.58
C ASN A 98 0.44 13.12 -12.59
N MET A 99 1.69 12.94 -12.15
CA MET A 99 2.84 12.98 -13.05
C MET A 99 2.74 11.93 -14.16
N ALA A 100 2.32 10.71 -13.84
CA ALA A 100 2.15 9.65 -14.84
C ALA A 100 1.17 10.09 -15.94
N VAL A 101 0.04 10.69 -15.57
CA VAL A 101 -0.94 11.21 -16.55
C VAL A 101 -0.34 12.35 -17.38
N TYR A 102 0.40 13.28 -16.78
CA TYR A 102 0.99 14.39 -17.52
C TYR A 102 2.10 13.96 -18.49
N PHE A 103 2.78 12.85 -18.22
CA PHE A 103 3.82 12.31 -19.08
C PHE A 103 3.33 11.28 -20.10
N THR A 104 2.05 10.87 -20.06
CA THR A 104 1.45 10.04 -21.11
C THR A 104 1.02 10.91 -22.28
N VAL A 105 1.51 10.58 -23.49
CA VAL A 105 1.17 11.21 -24.77
C VAL A 105 0.49 10.23 -25.71
#